data_AF-K9Y6R2-F1
#
_entry.id   AF-K9Y6R2-F1
#
_cell.length_a   1.000
_cell.length_b   1.000
_cell.length_c   1.000
_cell.angle_alpha   90.00
_cell.angle_beta   90.00
_cell.angle_gamma   90.00
#
_symmetry.space_group_name_H-M   'P 1'
#
loop_
_entity.id
_entity.type
_entity.pdbx_description
1 polymer ?
#
loop_
_entity_poly.entity_id
_entity_poly.type
_entity_poly.pdbx_seq_one_letter_code
_entity_poly.pdbx_strand_id
1 'polypeptide(L)'
;MSKLSLRVAREESDLWSGMGRLIALIPLILSAINLMIAITLPIFHYDRLLENAIRKLEGRGFIRKLFDHLSGFFWQQVTPDQLAQDEIWWNQTWAIFYFIISLLLFFIIFRWQEAKYFISGVITISFGVIYSLLPIDIFPDFIPAAGSFDDAIALLISTLLGLTILGEGNKRRRLLKKVRSHAEKNPLKALELLCEEHGLEMEITSDPKNK
;
A
#
# COMPACT_ATOMS: atom_id res chain seq x y z
N MET A 1 10.80 -10.22 -46.29
CA MET A 1 10.08 -10.03 -45.02
C MET A 1 11.09 -9.50 -44.00
N SER A 2 10.96 -8.26 -43.56
CA SER A 2 11.82 -7.67 -42.52
C SER A 2 11.52 -8.31 -41.17
N LYS A 3 12.55 -8.76 -40.44
CA LYS A 3 12.42 -9.19 -39.04
C LYS A 3 12.32 -7.96 -38.16
N LEU A 4 11.16 -7.76 -37.52
CA LEU A 4 11.02 -6.78 -36.45
C LEU A 4 11.63 -7.35 -35.18
N SER A 5 12.75 -6.80 -34.73
CA SER A 5 13.27 -7.06 -33.39
C SER A 5 12.83 -5.92 -32.47
N LEU A 6 11.87 -6.18 -31.59
CA LEU A 6 11.52 -5.26 -30.51
C LEU A 6 12.69 -5.24 -29.50
N ARG A 7 13.61 -4.29 -29.65
CA ARG A 7 14.55 -3.94 -28.59
C ARG A 7 13.84 -2.94 -27.69
N VAL A 8 13.50 -3.38 -26.49
CA VAL A 8 13.10 -2.46 -25.42
C VAL A 8 14.37 -1.69 -25.04
N ALA A 9 14.61 -0.54 -25.67
CA ALA A 9 15.60 0.40 -25.20
C ALA A 9 15.10 0.94 -23.86
N ARG A 10 15.47 0.23 -22.79
CA ARG A 10 15.27 0.66 -21.41
C ARG A 10 16.45 1.55 -21.02
N GLU A 11 16.80 2.51 -21.87
CA GLU A 11 17.85 3.47 -21.56
C GLU A 11 17.27 4.51 -20.59
N GLU A 12 18.03 4.81 -19.53
CA GLU A 12 17.78 5.82 -18.48
C GLU A 12 17.21 5.39 -17.10
N SER A 13 17.29 4.12 -16.69
CA SER A 13 17.21 3.80 -15.23
C SER A 13 18.28 2.85 -14.71
N ASP A 14 19.34 2.58 -15.47
CA ASP A 14 20.23 1.44 -15.19
C ASP A 14 21.11 1.56 -13.95
N LEU A 15 21.37 2.76 -13.43
CA LEU A 15 22.04 2.89 -12.13
C LEU A 15 21.12 2.56 -10.94
N TRP A 16 19.80 2.62 -11.14
CA TRP A 16 18.78 2.26 -10.14
C TRP A 16 18.13 0.89 -10.40
N SER A 17 18.33 0.29 -11.58
CA SER A 17 17.53 -0.84 -12.05
C SER A 17 17.89 -2.18 -11.40
N GLY A 18 19.15 -2.35 -10.94
CA GLY A 18 19.59 -3.57 -10.24
C GLY A 18 19.64 -3.41 -8.73
N MET A 19 20.54 -2.54 -8.24
CA MET A 19 20.77 -2.33 -6.81
C MET A 19 19.57 -1.74 -6.09
N GLY A 20 18.87 -0.76 -6.67
CA GLY A 20 17.67 -0.17 -6.06
C GLY A 20 16.55 -1.19 -5.88
N ARG A 21 16.39 -2.11 -6.85
CA ARG A 21 15.43 -3.22 -6.77
C ARG A 21 15.79 -4.24 -5.70
N LEU A 22 17.07 -4.60 -5.58
CA LEU A 22 17.56 -5.47 -4.51
C LEU A 22 17.38 -4.83 -3.13
N ILE A 23 17.71 -3.55 -2.99
CA ILE A 23 17.53 -2.79 -1.74
C ILE A 23 16.05 -2.75 -1.34
N ALA A 24 15.12 -2.60 -2.29
CA ALA A 24 13.68 -2.61 -2.02
C ALA A 24 13.12 -3.99 -1.65
N LEU A 25 13.71 -5.07 -2.18
CA LEU A 25 13.31 -6.45 -1.87
C LEU A 25 13.68 -6.85 -0.45
N ILE A 26 14.78 -6.34 0.10
CA ILE A 26 15.26 -6.71 1.43
C ILE A 26 14.22 -6.38 2.52
N PRO A 27 13.69 -5.14 2.65
CA PRO A 27 12.63 -4.83 3.61
C PRO A 27 11.37 -5.68 3.42
N LEU A 28 11.00 -5.98 2.16
CA LEU A 28 9.83 -6.81 1.87
C LEU A 28 10.02 -8.23 2.40
N ILE A 29 11.15 -8.86 2.09
CA ILE A 29 11.47 -10.22 2.56
C ILE A 29 11.56 -10.23 4.10
N LEU A 30 12.28 -9.27 4.70
CA LEU A 30 12.41 -9.20 6.16
C LEU A 30 11.07 -9.00 6.86
N SER A 31 10.21 -8.12 6.33
CA SER A 31 8.87 -7.90 6.88
C SER A 31 7.95 -9.11 6.70
N ALA A 32 8.07 -9.84 5.60
CA ALA A 32 7.33 -11.09 5.38
C ALA A 32 7.78 -12.19 6.36
N ILE A 33 9.08 -12.33 6.61
CA ILE A 33 9.62 -13.24 7.63
C ILE A 33 9.11 -12.84 9.01
N ASN A 34 9.16 -11.53 9.35
CA ASN A 34 8.65 -11.03 10.62
C ASN A 34 7.15 -11.31 10.80
N LEU A 35 6.34 -11.15 9.75
CA LEU A 35 4.93 -11.48 9.75
C LEU A 35 4.68 -12.98 9.96
N MET A 36 5.45 -13.84 9.29
CA MET A 36 5.38 -15.29 9.50
C MET A 36 5.73 -15.68 10.95
N ILE A 37 6.75 -15.05 11.53
CA ILE A 37 7.11 -15.26 12.95
C ILE A 37 5.96 -14.79 13.85
N ALA A 38 5.41 -13.59 13.61
CA ALA A 38 4.34 -13.04 14.43
C ALA A 38 3.04 -13.88 14.38
N ILE A 39 2.71 -14.46 13.23
CA ILE A 39 1.55 -15.37 13.07
C ILE A 39 1.80 -16.70 13.78
N THR A 40 3.05 -17.16 13.85
CA THR A 40 3.43 -18.45 14.47
C THR A 40 3.68 -18.36 15.97
N LEU A 41 3.87 -17.15 16.54
CA LEU A 41 3.98 -16.91 17.99
C LEU A 41 2.90 -17.60 18.84
N PRO A 42 1.58 -17.45 18.58
CA PRO A 42 0.54 -18.09 19.39
C PRO A 42 0.58 -19.62 19.36
N ILE A 43 1.17 -20.22 18.33
CA ILE A 43 1.20 -21.68 18.16
C ILE A 43 2.42 -22.29 18.87
N PHE A 44 3.60 -21.68 18.68
CA PHE A 44 4.86 -22.30 19.12
C PHE A 44 5.50 -21.63 20.34
N HIS A 45 5.09 -20.41 20.69
CA HIS A 45 5.77 -19.60 21.71
C HIS A 45 4.83 -19.07 22.80
N TYR A 46 3.58 -19.56 22.86
CA TYR A 46 2.60 -19.11 23.85
C TYR A 46 3.10 -19.32 25.29
N ASP A 47 3.64 -20.50 25.61
CA ASP A 47 4.12 -20.81 26.97
C ASP A 47 5.20 -19.83 27.45
N ARG A 48 6.12 -19.45 26.54
CA ARG A 48 7.18 -18.48 26.85
C ARG A 48 6.63 -17.07 27.05
N LEU A 49 5.61 -16.68 26.28
CA LEU A 49 4.93 -15.39 26.43
C LEU A 49 4.16 -15.34 27.75
N LEU A 50 3.50 -16.45 28.13
CA LEU A 50 2.81 -16.58 29.40
C LEU A 50 3.79 -16.50 30.57
N GLU A 51 4.92 -17.19 30.51
CA GLU A 51 5.97 -17.10 31.53
C GLU A 51 6.50 -15.66 31.67
N ASN A 52 6.73 -14.98 30.56
CA ASN A 52 7.13 -13.57 30.56
C ASN A 52 6.04 -12.66 31.16
N ALA A 53 4.76 -12.92 30.87
CA ALA A 53 3.64 -12.18 31.43
C ALA A 53 3.54 -12.38 32.96
N ILE A 54 3.73 -13.61 33.43
CA ILE A 54 3.79 -13.95 34.87
C ILE A 54 4.95 -13.22 35.53
N ARG A 55 6.17 -13.30 34.96
CA ARG A 55 7.34 -12.57 35.49
C ARG A 55 7.12 -11.04 35.50
N LYS A 56 6.50 -10.48 34.46
CA LYS A 56 6.13 -9.06 34.39
C LYS A 56 5.12 -8.70 35.49
N LEU A 57 4.19 -9.57 35.85
CA LEU A 57 3.24 -9.37 36.94
C LEU A 57 3.92 -9.49 38.32
N GLU A 58 4.78 -10.49 38.50
CA GLU A 58 5.51 -10.73 39.76
C GLU A 58 6.51 -9.62 40.07
N GLY A 59 7.19 -9.11 39.04
CA GLY A 59 8.19 -8.03 39.12
C GLY A 59 7.61 -6.62 39.24
N ARG A 60 6.29 -6.43 39.18
CA ARG A 60 5.66 -5.14 39.48
C ARG A 60 5.79 -4.88 40.99
N GLY A 61 6.58 -3.87 41.36
CA GLY A 61 6.84 -3.50 42.75
C GLY A 61 5.57 -3.24 43.57
N PHE A 62 5.71 -3.23 44.91
CA PHE A 62 4.62 -3.15 45.88
C PHE A 62 3.59 -2.04 45.58
N ILE A 63 4.05 -0.86 45.15
CA ILE A 63 3.18 0.29 44.81
C ILE A 63 2.19 -0.06 43.70
N ARG A 64 2.63 -0.82 42.68
CA ARG A 64 1.79 -1.18 41.54
C ARG A 64 0.84 -2.32 41.89
N LYS A 65 1.26 -3.26 42.76
CA LYS A 65 0.35 -4.25 43.37
C LYS A 65 -0.73 -3.58 44.21
N LEU A 66 -0.40 -2.53 44.96
CA LEU A 66 -1.36 -1.75 45.73
C LEU A 66 -2.33 -1.00 44.81
N PHE A 67 -1.83 -0.42 43.72
CA PHE A 67 -2.65 0.25 42.72
C PHE A 67 -3.55 -0.72 41.96
N ASP A 68 -3.06 -1.91 41.60
CA ASP A 68 -3.83 -2.99 40.98
C ASP A 68 -4.89 -3.57 41.95
N HIS A 69 -4.63 -3.56 43.26
CA HIS A 69 -5.61 -3.96 44.27
C HIS A 69 -6.71 -2.91 44.45
N LEU A 70 -6.36 -1.62 44.42
CA LEU A 70 -7.32 -0.51 44.49
C LEU A 70 -8.11 -0.36 43.18
N SER A 71 -7.46 -0.54 42.03
CA SER A 71 -8.10 -0.47 40.71
C SER A 71 -8.91 -1.73 40.42
N GLY A 72 -8.53 -2.90 40.96
CA GLY A 72 -9.30 -4.16 40.91
C GLY A 72 -10.69 -4.07 41.56
N PHE A 73 -10.94 -3.03 42.37
CA PHE A 73 -12.27 -2.71 42.90
C PHE A 73 -13.18 -2.02 41.85
N PHE A 74 -12.59 -1.44 40.80
CA PHE A 74 -13.28 -0.68 39.75
C PHE A 74 -13.09 -1.26 38.33
N TRP A 75 -12.08 -2.10 38.11
CA TRP A 75 -11.67 -2.61 36.80
C TRP A 75 -11.32 -4.11 36.88
N GLN A 76 -11.65 -4.89 35.85
CA GLN A 76 -11.37 -6.33 35.80
C GLN A 76 -9.88 -6.63 36.02
N GLN A 77 -9.57 -7.59 36.88
CA GLN A 77 -8.20 -8.06 37.11
C GLN A 77 -7.62 -8.59 35.80
N VAL A 78 -6.52 -7.98 35.35
CA VAL A 78 -5.82 -8.40 34.13
C VAL A 78 -5.17 -9.76 34.38
N THR A 79 -5.61 -10.78 33.65
CA THR A 79 -5.05 -12.14 33.78
C THR A 79 -3.71 -12.25 33.03
N PRO A 80 -2.81 -13.17 33.43
CA PRO A 80 -1.58 -13.44 32.68
C PRO A 80 -1.85 -13.80 31.21
N ASP A 81 -2.95 -14.54 30.95
CA ASP A 81 -3.38 -14.88 29.60
C ASP A 81 -3.78 -13.64 28.78
N GLN A 82 -4.49 -12.69 29.39
CA GLN A 82 -4.82 -11.42 28.72
C GLN A 82 -3.55 -10.64 28.34
N LEU A 83 -2.57 -10.56 29.24
CA LEU A 83 -1.28 -9.90 28.94
C LEU A 83 -0.51 -10.60 27.82
N ALA A 84 -0.49 -11.93 27.81
CA ALA A 84 0.15 -12.70 26.75
C ALA A 84 -0.58 -12.50 25.41
N GLN A 85 -1.91 -12.49 25.42
CA GLN A 85 -2.75 -12.25 24.25
C GLN A 85 -2.58 -10.84 23.69
N ASP A 86 -2.51 -9.82 24.55
CA ASP A 86 -2.24 -8.43 24.17
C ASP A 86 -0.86 -8.30 23.52
N GLU A 87 0.16 -8.97 24.06
CA GLU A 87 1.51 -8.97 23.48
C GLU A 87 1.56 -9.66 22.11
N ILE A 88 0.78 -10.73 21.91
CA ILE A 88 0.61 -11.39 20.59
C ILE A 88 -0.07 -10.43 19.61
N TRP A 89 -1.20 -9.84 20.01
CA TRP A 89 -1.96 -8.91 19.17
C TRP A 89 -1.12 -7.71 18.75
N TRP A 90 -0.36 -7.14 19.67
CA TRP A 90 0.54 -6.02 19.40
C TRP A 90 1.63 -6.40 18.38
N ASN A 91 2.30 -7.54 18.58
CA ASN A 91 3.34 -8.01 17.67
C ASN A 91 2.78 -8.31 16.27
N GLN A 92 1.61 -8.93 16.16
CA GLN A 92 0.95 -9.20 14.89
C GLN A 92 0.56 -7.91 14.18
N THR A 93 -0.01 -6.95 14.90
CA THR A 93 -0.41 -5.64 14.35
C THR A 93 0.79 -4.91 13.75
N TRP A 94 1.91 -4.83 14.49
CA TRP A 94 3.13 -4.20 13.99
C TRP A 94 3.73 -4.95 12.81
N ALA A 95 3.73 -6.28 12.83
CA ALA A 95 4.26 -7.06 11.72
C ALA A 95 3.45 -6.86 10.43
N ILE A 96 2.12 -6.82 10.52
CA ILE A 96 1.23 -6.48 9.40
C ILE A 96 1.52 -5.07 8.89
N PHE A 97 1.64 -4.10 9.80
CA PHE A 97 1.95 -2.71 9.46
C PHE A 97 3.28 -2.58 8.71
N TYR A 98 4.35 -3.20 9.21
CA TYR A 98 5.66 -3.21 8.53
C TYR A 98 5.59 -3.89 7.16
N PHE A 99 4.84 -4.98 7.04
CA PHE A 99 4.66 -5.66 5.77
C PHE A 99 3.94 -4.77 4.74
N ILE A 100 2.88 -4.07 5.14
CA ILE A 100 2.15 -3.13 4.26
C ILE A 100 3.07 -1.99 3.79
N ILE A 101 3.87 -1.42 4.69
CA ILE A 101 4.83 -0.35 4.32
C ILE A 101 5.89 -0.88 3.35
N SER A 102 6.46 -2.04 3.62
CA SER A 102 7.46 -2.64 2.72
C SER A 102 6.87 -2.98 1.36
N LEU A 103 5.62 -3.45 1.31
CA LEU A 103 4.89 -3.69 0.07
C LEU A 103 4.69 -2.38 -0.71
N LEU A 104 4.26 -1.32 -0.04
CA LEU A 104 4.12 0.02 -0.62
C LEU A 104 5.43 0.53 -1.22
N LEU A 105 6.53 0.41 -0.46
CA LEU A 105 7.87 0.82 -0.89
C LEU A 105 8.35 0.01 -2.11
N PHE A 106 8.08 -1.29 -2.12
CA PHE A 106 8.33 -2.15 -3.27
C PHE A 106 7.55 -1.68 -4.52
N PHE A 107 6.25 -1.40 -4.38
CA PHE A 107 5.44 -0.90 -5.49
C PHE A 107 5.95 0.43 -6.04
N ILE A 108 6.30 1.37 -5.15
CA ILE A 108 6.88 2.69 -5.52
C ILE A 108 8.13 2.53 -6.39
N ILE A 109 9.02 1.61 -6.01
CA ILE A 109 10.31 1.43 -6.68
C ILE A 109 10.18 0.64 -7.98
N PHE A 110 9.31 -0.38 -8.04
CA PHE A 110 9.20 -1.24 -9.22
C PHE A 110 8.20 -0.76 -10.26
N ARG A 111 7.10 -0.10 -9.84
CA ARG A 111 5.99 0.29 -10.72
C ARG A 111 5.42 1.65 -10.32
N TRP A 112 6.24 2.69 -10.40
CA TRP A 112 5.85 4.07 -10.04
C TRP A 112 4.50 4.53 -10.65
N GLN A 113 4.23 4.19 -11.91
CA GLN A 113 2.95 4.48 -12.56
C GLN A 113 1.76 3.85 -11.80
N GLU A 114 1.88 2.59 -11.38
CA GLU A 114 0.83 1.88 -10.63
C GLU A 114 0.79 2.30 -9.15
N ALA A 115 1.96 2.57 -8.57
CA ALA A 115 2.11 3.00 -7.19
C ALA A 115 1.37 4.31 -6.93
N LYS A 116 1.35 5.26 -7.88
CA LYS A 116 0.60 6.50 -7.75
C LYS A 116 -0.89 6.27 -7.54
N TYR A 117 -1.50 5.36 -8.32
CA TYR A 117 -2.92 5.02 -8.17
C TYR A 117 -3.17 4.28 -6.86
N PHE A 118 -2.27 3.39 -6.46
CA PHE A 118 -2.38 2.68 -5.19
C PHE A 118 -2.29 3.63 -3.99
N ILE A 119 -1.29 4.53 -3.97
CA ILE A 119 -1.13 5.56 -2.92
C ILE A 119 -2.36 6.47 -2.87
N SER A 120 -2.85 6.93 -4.03
CA SER A 120 -4.07 7.74 -4.11
C SER A 120 -5.27 6.99 -3.53
N GLY A 121 -5.44 5.70 -3.88
CA GLY A 121 -6.49 4.85 -3.34
C GLY A 121 -6.37 4.64 -1.83
N VAL A 122 -5.18 4.36 -1.31
CA VAL A 122 -4.93 4.19 0.13
C VAL A 122 -5.22 5.48 0.89
N ILE A 123 -4.76 6.63 0.40
CA ILE A 123 -5.05 7.93 1.00
C ILE A 123 -6.57 8.15 1.02
N THR A 124 -7.25 7.91 -0.10
CA THR A 124 -8.70 8.08 -0.22
C THR A 124 -9.47 7.20 0.76
N ILE A 125 -9.14 5.90 0.81
CA ILE A 125 -9.79 4.96 1.73
C ILE A 125 -9.49 5.35 3.17
N SER A 126 -8.24 5.73 3.47
CA SER A 126 -7.85 6.15 4.82
C SER A 126 -8.61 7.39 5.25
N PHE A 127 -8.77 8.39 4.39
CA PHE A 127 -9.61 9.56 4.66
C PHE A 127 -11.07 9.16 4.88
N GLY A 128 -11.63 8.29 4.03
CA GLY A 128 -13.00 7.80 4.21
C GLY A 128 -13.21 7.05 5.53
N VAL A 129 -12.25 6.23 5.93
CA VAL A 129 -12.28 5.50 7.20
C VAL A 129 -12.11 6.46 8.39
N ILE A 130 -11.11 7.35 8.36
CA ILE A 130 -10.91 8.37 9.40
C ILE A 130 -12.16 9.22 9.57
N TYR A 131 -12.76 9.65 8.46
CA TYR A 131 -13.99 10.40 8.44
C TYR A 131 -15.16 9.61 9.05
N SER A 132 -15.29 8.32 8.72
CA SER A 132 -16.33 7.45 9.29
C SER A 132 -16.13 7.10 10.78
N LEU A 133 -14.88 7.14 11.26
CA LEU A 133 -14.52 6.78 12.63
C LEU A 133 -14.48 7.98 13.57
N LEU A 134 -14.45 9.20 13.04
CA LEU A 134 -14.60 10.41 13.83
C LEU A 134 -16.00 10.39 14.46
N PRO A 135 -16.11 10.22 15.80
CA PRO A 135 -17.39 10.17 16.50
C PRO A 135 -17.97 11.58 16.69
N ILE A 136 -17.65 12.47 15.76
CA ILE A 136 -17.77 13.92 15.87
C ILE A 136 -18.15 14.40 14.48
N ASP A 137 -19.39 14.83 14.33
CA ASP A 137 -19.68 16.00 13.49
C ASP A 137 -18.68 17.07 13.91
N ILE A 138 -17.55 17.20 13.19
CA ILE A 138 -16.41 18.08 13.55
C ILE A 138 -16.90 19.51 13.82
N PHE A 139 -18.05 19.84 13.23
CA PHE A 139 -18.82 21.01 13.56
C PHE A 139 -20.20 20.61 14.08
N PRO A 140 -20.58 21.08 15.28
CA PRO A 140 -21.94 20.87 15.76
C PRO A 140 -22.96 21.52 14.79
N ASP A 141 -24.02 20.79 14.47
CA ASP A 141 -25.08 21.12 13.49
C ASP A 141 -25.77 22.49 13.67
N PHE A 142 -25.47 23.22 14.74
CA PHE A 142 -26.03 24.55 14.98
C PHE A 142 -25.41 25.66 14.10
N ILE A 143 -24.31 25.40 13.38
CA ILE A 143 -23.68 26.34 12.45
C ILE A 143 -23.92 25.86 11.00
N PRO A 144 -24.94 26.37 10.29
CA PRO A 144 -25.29 25.94 8.93
C PRO A 144 -24.12 26.05 7.93
N ALA A 145 -23.23 27.02 8.13
CA ALA A 145 -22.07 27.23 7.27
C ALA A 145 -21.00 26.14 7.42
N ALA A 146 -20.90 25.50 8.59
CA ALA A 146 -19.85 24.55 8.88
C ALA A 146 -20.19 23.13 8.42
N GLY A 147 -21.46 22.71 8.55
CA GLY A 147 -21.97 21.48 7.92
C GLY A 147 -21.83 21.53 6.38
N SER A 148 -22.13 22.69 5.76
CA SER A 148 -21.95 22.86 4.31
C SER A 148 -20.49 22.80 3.84
N PHE A 149 -19.54 23.07 4.73
CA PHE A 149 -18.11 23.03 4.43
C PHE A 149 -17.58 21.60 4.42
N ASP A 150 -18.06 20.76 5.33
CA ASP A 150 -17.67 19.35 5.41
C ASP A 150 -18.20 18.54 4.22
N ASP A 151 -19.47 18.75 3.87
CA ASP A 151 -20.07 18.23 2.64
C ASP A 151 -19.31 18.70 1.38
N ALA A 152 -18.89 19.97 1.34
CA ALA A 152 -18.14 20.52 0.21
C ALA A 152 -16.75 19.88 0.07
N ILE A 153 -16.06 19.57 1.17
CA ILE A 153 -14.77 18.87 1.14
C ILE A 153 -14.95 17.44 0.65
N ALA A 154 -15.94 16.71 1.18
CA ALA A 154 -16.25 15.35 0.74
C ALA A 154 -16.62 15.33 -0.76
N LEU A 155 -17.40 16.31 -1.22
CA LEU A 155 -17.76 16.48 -2.64
C LEU A 155 -16.53 16.82 -3.49
N LEU A 156 -15.64 17.70 -3.03
CA LEU A 156 -14.45 18.10 -3.77
C LEU A 156 -13.48 16.92 -3.96
N ILE A 157 -13.25 16.15 -2.90
CA ILE A 157 -12.37 14.98 -2.92
C ILE A 157 -12.94 13.90 -3.85
N SER A 158 -14.22 13.56 -3.69
CA SER A 158 -14.90 12.58 -4.56
C SER A 158 -14.96 13.03 -6.02
N THR A 159 -15.15 14.33 -6.28
CA THR A 159 -15.17 14.88 -7.64
C THR A 159 -13.78 14.86 -8.30
N LEU A 160 -12.72 15.23 -7.57
CA LEU A 160 -11.33 15.15 -8.06
C LEU A 160 -10.91 13.70 -8.36
N LEU A 161 -11.33 12.76 -7.52
CA LEU A 161 -11.13 11.32 -7.75
C LEU A 161 -11.94 10.82 -8.96
N GLY A 162 -13.20 11.23 -9.08
CA GLY A 162 -14.02 10.90 -10.25
C GLY A 162 -13.41 11.44 -11.55
N LEU A 163 -12.92 12.68 -11.54
CA LEU A 163 -12.30 13.33 -12.69
C LEU A 163 -10.96 12.70 -13.08
N THR A 164 -10.14 12.27 -12.12
CA THR A 164 -8.88 11.58 -12.40
C THR A 164 -9.12 10.22 -13.03
N ILE A 165 -10.02 9.40 -12.45
CA ILE A 165 -10.40 8.09 -13.00
C ILE A 165 -11.02 8.22 -14.39
N LEU A 166 -11.94 9.17 -14.59
CA LEU A 166 -12.56 9.44 -15.89
C LEU A 166 -11.56 9.98 -16.91
N GLY A 167 -10.61 10.81 -16.47
CA GLY A 167 -9.54 11.35 -17.29
C GLY A 167 -8.62 10.26 -17.84
N GLU A 168 -8.16 9.35 -16.98
CA GLU A 168 -7.38 8.18 -17.39
C GLU A 168 -8.16 7.28 -18.34
N GLY A 169 -9.42 6.96 -18.00
CA GLY A 169 -10.28 6.12 -18.83
C GLY A 169 -10.51 6.71 -20.21
N ASN A 170 -10.70 8.03 -20.30
CA ASN A 170 -10.87 8.74 -21.56
C ASN A 170 -9.57 8.80 -22.38
N LYS A 171 -8.40 8.98 -21.74
CA LYS A 171 -7.10 8.89 -22.43
C LYS A 171 -6.91 7.51 -23.05
N ARG A 172 -7.14 6.44 -22.28
CA ARG A 172 -7.00 5.06 -22.75
C ARG A 172 -7.97 4.73 -23.88
N ARG A 173 -9.23 5.17 -23.79
CA ARG A 173 -10.22 5.02 -24.88
C ARG A 173 -9.80 5.76 -26.16
N ARG A 174 -9.26 6.97 -26.05
CA ARG A 174 -8.76 7.73 -27.22
C ARG A 174 -7.57 7.03 -27.87
N LEU A 175 -6.66 6.49 -27.06
CA LEU A 175 -5.49 5.79 -27.56
C LEU A 175 -5.87 4.47 -28.24
N LEU A 176 -6.72 3.65 -27.64
CA LEU A 176 -7.25 2.43 -28.27
C LEU A 176 -7.99 2.70 -29.59
N LYS A 177 -8.75 3.81 -29.68
CA LYS A 177 -9.37 4.23 -30.96
C LYS A 177 -8.31 4.55 -32.01
N LYS A 178 -7.25 5.29 -31.66
CA LYS A 178 -6.12 5.58 -32.56
C LYS A 178 -5.42 4.30 -33.01
N VAL A 179 -5.05 3.42 -32.07
CA VAL A 179 -4.44 2.12 -32.35
C VAL A 179 -5.29 1.30 -33.30
N ARG A 180 -6.60 1.16 -33.04
CA ARG A 180 -7.51 0.39 -33.92
C ARG A 180 -7.58 0.97 -35.33
N SER A 181 -7.67 2.30 -35.44
CA SER A 181 -7.70 2.98 -36.75
C SER A 181 -6.40 2.80 -37.55
N HIS A 182 -5.27 2.67 -36.85
CA HIS A 182 -3.96 2.52 -37.46
C HIS A 182 -3.63 1.06 -37.72
N ALA A 183 -4.17 0.11 -36.95
CA ALA A 183 -3.89 -1.31 -37.09
C ALA A 183 -4.24 -1.84 -38.49
N GLU A 184 -5.33 -1.36 -39.08
CA GLU A 184 -5.76 -1.77 -40.42
C GLU A 184 -4.95 -1.10 -41.55
N LYS A 185 -4.46 0.12 -41.35
CA LYS A 185 -3.81 0.94 -42.40
C LYS A 185 -2.28 0.88 -42.34
N ASN A 186 -1.73 0.85 -41.14
CA ASN A 186 -0.31 0.86 -40.86
C ASN A 186 -0.06 0.16 -39.50
N PRO A 187 0.07 -1.18 -39.49
CA PRO A 187 0.21 -1.95 -38.26
C PRO A 187 1.47 -1.59 -37.47
N LEU A 188 2.54 -1.14 -38.15
CA LEU A 188 3.76 -0.64 -37.50
C LEU A 188 3.47 0.58 -36.63
N LYS A 189 2.72 1.55 -37.16
CA LYS A 189 2.37 2.77 -36.41
C LYS A 189 1.40 2.49 -35.25
N ALA A 190 0.54 1.48 -35.38
CA ALA A 190 -0.30 1.03 -34.28
C ALA A 190 0.52 0.38 -33.16
N LEU A 191 1.54 -0.40 -33.54
CA LEU A 191 2.48 -1.00 -32.60
C LEU A 191 3.32 0.09 -31.91
N GLU A 192 3.71 1.15 -32.62
CA GLU A 192 4.47 2.29 -32.10
C GLU A 192 3.69 3.04 -31.02
N LEU A 193 2.42 3.34 -31.28
CA LEU A 193 1.52 3.97 -30.30
C LEU A 193 1.31 3.14 -29.03
N LEU A 194 1.28 1.81 -29.15
CA LEU A 194 1.18 0.90 -28.00
C LEU A 194 2.50 0.84 -27.22
N CYS A 195 3.62 0.82 -27.92
CA CYS A 195 4.94 0.88 -27.31
C CYS A 195 5.11 2.19 -26.53
N GLU A 196 4.74 3.34 -27.12
CA GLU A 196 4.80 4.65 -26.48
C GLU A 196 3.93 4.71 -25.20
N GLU A 197 2.71 4.15 -25.20
CA GLU A 197 1.84 4.07 -24.01
C GLU A 197 2.49 3.28 -22.87
N HIS A 198 3.35 2.32 -23.19
CA HIS A 198 4.04 1.48 -22.20
C HIS A 198 5.48 1.92 -21.91
N GLY A 199 5.91 3.06 -22.46
CA GLY A 199 7.28 3.56 -22.33
C GLY A 199 8.30 2.61 -22.95
N LEU A 200 7.93 1.94 -24.04
CA LEU A 200 8.79 1.06 -24.82
C LEU A 200 9.18 1.80 -26.10
N GLU A 201 10.45 1.75 -26.47
CA GLU A 201 10.91 2.22 -27.77
C GLU A 201 10.86 1.08 -28.80
N MET A 202 10.59 1.41 -30.06
CA MET A 202 10.58 0.43 -31.14
C MET A 202 11.73 0.70 -32.11
N GLU A 203 12.68 -0.25 -32.18
CA GLU A 203 13.77 -0.21 -33.15
C GLU A 203 13.44 -1.09 -34.36
N ILE A 204 13.36 -0.52 -35.56
CA ILE A 204 13.12 -1.27 -36.80
C ILE A 204 14.47 -1.64 -37.41
N THR A 205 14.93 -2.87 -37.18
CA THR A 205 16.16 -3.38 -37.81
C THR A 205 15.86 -3.93 -39.21
N SER A 206 16.39 -3.28 -40.24
CA SER A 206 16.38 -3.82 -41.61
C SER A 206 17.45 -4.90 -41.73
N ASP A 207 17.07 -6.12 -42.11
CA ASP A 207 17.97 -7.28 -42.20
C ASP A 207 19.16 -6.98 -43.15
N PRO A 208 20.41 -6.97 -42.66
CA PRO A 208 21.57 -6.56 -43.45
C PRO A 208 21.90 -7.52 -44.61
N LYS A 209 21.27 -8.70 -44.67
CA LYS A 209 21.49 -9.70 -45.71
C LYS A 209 20.71 -9.47 -47.01
N ASN A 210 19.97 -8.37 -47.12
CA ASN A 210 19.13 -8.06 -48.28
C ASN A 210 19.63 -6.84 -49.08
N LYS A 211 20.95 -6.61 -49.11
CA LYS A 211 21.64 -5.66 -50.01
C LYS A 211 22.32 -6.40 -51.14
#